data_AF-A0A2M7A632-F1
#
_entry.id   AF-A0A2M7A632-F1
#
_cell.length_a   1.000
_cell.length_b   1.000
_cell.length_c   1.000
_cell.angle_alpha   90.00
_cell.angle_beta   90.00
_cell.angle_gamma   90.00
#
_symmetry.space_group_name_H-M   'P 1'
#
loop_
_entity.id
_entity.type
_entity.pdbx_description
1 polymer ?
#
loop_
_entity_poly.entity_id
_entity_poly.type
_entity_poly.pdbx_seq_one_letter_code
_entity_poly.pdbx_strand_id
1 'polypeptide(L)'
;MRTNSKNQGFTLIELLTVIAIIAILASILFPTFARAREKARTTSCMSNQKQLGLAFQMYRDDYDGVNVLTDSGAAVDSPASPYW
;
A
#
# COMPACT_ATOMS: atom_id res chain seq x y z
N MET A 1 10.31 33.72 -53.70
CA MET A 1 11.11 32.87 -52.80
C MET A 1 10.21 31.72 -52.30
N ARG A 2 10.15 30.57 -52.99
CA ARG A 2 9.32 29.43 -52.57
C ARG A 2 10.17 28.52 -51.66
N THR A 3 9.90 28.54 -50.36
CA THR A 3 10.53 27.63 -49.39
C THR A 3 9.89 26.25 -49.55
N ASN A 4 10.62 25.32 -50.16
CA ASN A 4 10.20 23.94 -50.34
C ASN A 4 10.38 23.21 -48.99
N SER A 5 9.36 23.26 -48.14
CA SER A 5 9.36 22.51 -46.88
C SER A 5 9.30 21.02 -47.20
N LYS A 6 10.44 20.35 -47.07
CA LYS A 6 10.53 18.88 -47.17
C LYS A 6 9.73 18.29 -46.02
N ASN A 7 8.50 17.88 -46.27
CA ASN A 7 7.73 17.08 -45.33
C ASN A 7 8.43 15.71 -45.19
N GLN A 8 9.24 15.56 -44.14
CA GLN A 8 9.81 14.29 -43.75
C GLN A 8 8.70 13.43 -43.14
N GLY A 9 8.18 12.49 -43.92
CA GLY A 9 7.23 11.50 -43.42
C GLY A 9 7.95 10.41 -42.63
N PHE A 10 7.36 10.01 -41.49
CA PHE A 10 7.79 8.83 -40.75
C PHE A 10 7.63 7.59 -41.62
N THR A 11 8.67 6.77 -41.71
CA THR A 11 8.54 5.48 -42.39
C THR A 11 7.76 4.50 -41.51
N LEU A 12 6.99 3.60 -42.12
CA LEU A 12 6.23 2.58 -41.38
C LEU A 12 7.15 1.71 -40.49
N ILE A 13 8.39 1.49 -40.92
CA ILE A 13 9.37 0.68 -40.17
C ILE A 13 9.89 1.38 -38.91
N GLU A 14 10.04 2.71 -38.94
CA GLU A 14 10.41 3.48 -37.76
C GLU A 14 9.33 3.39 -36.67
N LEU A 15 8.06 3.47 -37.03
CA LEU A 15 6.98 3.28 -36.05
C LEU A 15 6.85 1.82 -35.59
N LEU A 16 6.99 0.86 -36.51
CA LEU A 16 6.89 -0.57 -36.21
C LEU A 16 7.92 -1.03 -35.19
N THR A 17 9.18 -0.61 -35.35
CA THR A 17 10.27 -1.03 -34.46
C THR A 17 10.09 -0.48 -33.04
N VAL A 18 9.58 0.74 -32.91
CA VAL A 18 9.32 1.36 -31.61
C VAL A 18 8.23 0.61 -30.84
N ILE A 19 7.09 0.32 -31.48
CA ILE A 19 6.01 -0.43 -30.80
C ILE A 19 6.46 -1.85 -30.43
N ALA A 20 7.32 -2.48 -31.24
CA ALA A 20 7.87 -3.80 -30.95
C ALA A 20 8.72 -3.79 -29.67
N ILE A 21 9.60 -2.80 -29.53
CA ILE A 21 10.44 -2.65 -28.32
C ILE A 21 9.56 -2.34 -27.10
N ILE A 22 8.57 -1.45 -27.23
CA ILE A 22 7.63 -1.14 -26.13
C ILE A 22 6.87 -2.39 -25.69
N ALA A 23 6.40 -3.22 -26.63
CA ALA A 23 5.68 -4.45 -26.31
C ALA A 23 6.56 -5.44 -25.51
N ILE A 24 7.83 -5.60 -25.89
CA ILE A 24 8.78 -6.45 -25.17
C ILE A 24 8.98 -5.92 -23.74
N LEU A 25 9.24 -4.62 -23.58
CA LEU A 25 9.45 -4.01 -22.25
C LEU A 25 8.19 -4.11 -21.38
N ALA A 26 7.02 -3.80 -21.94
CA ALA A 26 5.74 -3.86 -21.24
C ALA A 26 5.39 -5.29 -20.80
N SER A 27 5.74 -6.31 -21.59
CA SER A 27 5.49 -7.73 -21.25
C SER A 27 6.20 -8.17 -19.96
N ILE A 28 7.36 -7.59 -19.65
CA ILE A 28 8.12 -7.87 -18.42
C ILE A 28 7.65 -6.95 -17.28
N LEU A 29 7.32 -5.69 -17.58
CA LEU A 29 6.91 -4.70 -16.59
C LEU A 29 5.50 -4.96 -16.03
N PHE A 30 4.55 -5.37 -16.87
CA PHE A 30 3.17 -5.61 -16.45
C PHE A 30 3.03 -6.68 -15.34
N PRO A 31 3.61 -7.90 -15.45
CA PRO A 31 3.48 -8.91 -14.41
C PRO A 31 4.19 -8.52 -13.11
N THR A 32 5.32 -7.81 -13.21
CA THR A 32 6.07 -7.35 -12.04
C THR A 32 5.37 -6.20 -11.32
N PHE A 33 4.78 -5.27 -12.07
CA PHE A 33 3.98 -4.16 -11.54
C PHE A 33 2.74 -4.66 -10.76
N ALA A 34 2.04 -5.66 -11.28
CA ALA A 34 0.88 -6.25 -10.59
C ALA A 34 1.27 -6.83 -9.21
N ARG A 35 2.38 -7.58 -9.15
CA ARG A 35 2.92 -8.13 -7.89
C ARG A 35 3.38 -7.04 -6.93
N ALA A 36 4.04 -6.00 -7.44
CA ALA A 36 4.51 -4.87 -6.64
C ALA A 36 3.32 -4.11 -6.00
N ARG A 37 2.24 -3.89 -6.76
CA ARG A 37 1.02 -3.25 -6.25
C ARG A 37 0.37 -4.05 -5.14
N GLU A 38 0.30 -5.37 -5.27
CA GLU A 38 -0.27 -6.22 -4.23
C GLU A 38 0.59 -6.18 -2.95
N LYS A 39 1.92 -6.28 -3.09
CA LYS A 39 2.84 -6.11 -1.95
C LYS A 39 2.70 -4.75 -1.28
N ALA A 40 2.49 -3.68 -2.04
CA ALA A 40 2.26 -2.35 -1.48
C ALA A 40 0.97 -2.32 -0.65
N ARG A 41 -0.13 -2.94 -1.12
CA ARG A 41 -1.38 -3.05 -0.36
C ARG A 41 -1.19 -3.82 0.94
N THR A 42 -0.51 -4.96 0.90
CA THR A 42 -0.21 -5.75 2.10
C THR A 42 0.63 -4.94 3.09
N THR A 43 1.62 -4.20 2.61
CA THR A 43 2.49 -3.35 3.44
C THR A 43 1.68 -2.26 4.15
N SER A 44 0.78 -1.58 3.43
CA SER A 44 -0.11 -0.58 4.03
C SER A 44 -1.05 -1.20 5.08
N CYS A 45 -1.64 -2.36 4.79
CA CYS A 45 -2.50 -3.06 5.73
C CYS A 45 -1.73 -3.46 7.01
N MET A 46 -0.53 -4.02 6.85
CA MET A 46 0.36 -4.37 7.97
C MET A 46 0.72 -3.16 8.82
N SER A 47 1.02 -2.01 8.19
CA SER A 47 1.29 -0.76 8.90
C SER A 47 0.09 -0.32 9.73
N ASN A 48 -1.13 -0.40 9.17
CA ASN A 48 -2.35 -0.04 9.89
C ASN A 48 -2.60 -0.98 11.08
N GLN A 49 -2.42 -2.30 10.91
CA GLN A 49 -2.55 -3.28 11.99
C GLN A 49 -1.53 -3.03 13.10
N LYS A 50 -0.28 -2.69 12.74
CA LYS A 50 0.74 -2.31 13.72
C LYS A 50 0.33 -1.08 14.51
N GLN A 51 -0.19 -0.04 13.84
CA GLN A 51 -0.68 1.17 14.51
C GLN A 51 -1.83 0.87 15.49
N LEU A 52 -2.78 0.01 15.09
CA LEU A 52 -3.86 -0.43 15.98
C LEU A 52 -3.33 -1.25 17.17
N GLY A 53 -2.43 -2.20 16.93
CA GLY A 53 -1.81 -3.00 18.00
C GLY A 53 -1.06 -2.14 19.01
N LEU A 54 -0.33 -1.13 18.54
CA LEU A 54 0.32 -0.15 19.40
C LEU A 54 -0.71 0.67 20.20
N ALA A 55 -1.80 1.11 19.59
CA ALA A 55 -2.86 1.83 20.29
C ALA A 55 -3.51 0.97 21.39
N PHE A 56 -3.75 -0.31 21.13
CA PHE A 56 -4.25 -1.24 22.16
C PHE A 56 -3.24 -1.46 23.30
N GLN A 57 -1.94 -1.52 22.98
CA GLN A 57 -0.91 -1.63 24.00
C GLN A 57 -0.86 -0.37 24.87
N MET A 58 -0.84 0.82 24.26
CA MET A 58 -0.87 2.10 24.98
C MET A 58 -2.10 2.20 25.87
N TYR A 59 -3.28 1.85 25.36
CA TYR A 59 -4.51 1.83 26.16
C TYR A 59 -4.41 0.86 27.35
N ARG A 60 -3.87 -0.35 27.15
CA ARG A 60 -3.67 -1.29 28.26
C ARG A 60 -2.71 -0.75 29.30
N ASP A 61 -1.61 -0.13 28.87
CA ASP A 61 -0.59 0.41 29.77
C ASP A 61 -1.15 1.58 30.60
N ASP A 62 -2.06 2.38 30.03
CA ASP A 62 -2.74 3.50 30.73
C ASP A 62 -3.80 3.03 31.76
N TYR A 63 -4.37 1.82 31.59
CA TYR A 63 -5.46 1.27 32.42
C TYR A 63 -5.02 0.02 33.20
N ASP A 64 -3.80 0.04 33.77
CA ASP A 64 -3.27 -1.03 34.65
C ASP A 64 -3.34 -2.45 34.05
N GLY A 65 -3.18 -2.57 32.73
CA GLY A 65 -3.19 -3.83 32.00
C GLY A 65 -4.58 -4.36 31.63
N VAL A 66 -5.65 -3.65 32.00
CA VAL A 66 -7.03 -4.01 31.67
C VAL A 66 -7.25 -3.76 30.17
N ASN A 67 -7.60 -4.82 29.44
CA ASN A 67 -7.96 -4.68 28.04
C ASN A 67 -9.49 -4.69 27.89
N VAL A 68 -9.98 -3.93 26.90
CA VAL A 68 -11.42 -3.65 26.72
C VAL A 68 -12.27 -4.92 26.44
N LEU A 69 -11.65 -6.03 26.05
CA LEU A 69 -12.35 -7.27 25.66
C LEU A 69 -12.15 -8.43 26.64
N THR A 70 -11.27 -8.32 27.63
CA THR A 70 -11.20 -9.29 28.72
C THR A 70 -12.26 -8.93 29.74
N ASP A 71 -13.48 -9.40 29.49
CA ASP A 71 -14.36 -9.85 30.57
C ASP A 71 -13.80 -11.17 31.12
N SER A 72 -12.58 -11.11 31.64
CA SER A 72 -12.17 -12.06 32.66
C SER A 72 -12.49 -11.32 33.94
N GLY A 73 -13.53 -11.72 34.65
CA GLY A 73 -13.99 -11.10 35.91
C GLY A 73 -12.95 -10.98 37.04
N ALA A 74 -11.65 -11.11 36.73
CA ALA A 74 -10.53 -10.84 37.61
C ALA A 74 -10.35 -9.36 38.00
N ALA A 75 -11.01 -8.41 37.32
CA ALA A 75 -10.93 -6.99 37.65
C ALA A 75 -12.17 -6.43 38.39
N VAL A 76 -13.25 -7.20 38.52
CA VAL A 76 -14.49 -6.75 39.20
C VAL A 76 -14.39 -6.90 40.73
N ASP A 77 -13.43 -7.67 41.24
CA ASP A 77 -13.33 -8.00 42.66
C ASP A 77 -12.32 -7.16 43.46
N SER A 78 -11.71 -6.13 42.85
CA SER A 78 -10.86 -5.20 43.60
C SER A 78 -11.72 -4.13 44.30
N PRO A 79 -11.70 -4.03 45.64
CA PRO A 79 -12.52 -3.07 46.40
C PRO A 79 -12.07 -1.61 46.25
N ALA A 80 -11.27 -1.29 45.23
CA ALA A 80 -10.61 -0.01 45.04
C ALA A 80 -10.93 0.68 43.70
N SER A 81 -11.90 0.22 42.90
CA SER A 81 -12.23 0.88 41.62
C SER A 81 -13.30 1.98 41.80
N PRO A 82 -12.98 3.27 41.59
CA PRO A 82 -13.94 4.34 41.48
C PRO A 82 -14.34 4.44 40.01
N TYR A 83 -15.53 3.97 39.66
CA TYR A 83 -16.15 4.44 38.42
C TYR A 83 -16.82 5.78 38.76
N TRP A 84 -16.10 6.86 38.40
CA TRP A 84 -15.96 8.22 38.97
C TRP A 84 -15.04 8.34 40.18
#